data_AF-A0A7S2KEK1-F1
#
_entry.id   AF-A0A7S2KEK1-F1
#
_cell.length_a   1.000
_cell.length_b   1.000
_cell.length_c   1.000
_cell.angle_alpha   90.00
_cell.angle_beta   90.00
_cell.angle_gamma   90.00
#
_symmetry.space_group_name_H-M   'P 1'
#
loop_
_entity.id
_entity.type
_entity.pdbx_description
1 polymer ?
#
loop_
_entity_poly.entity_id
_entity_poly.type
_entity_poly.pdbx_seq_one_letter_code
_entity_poly.pdbx_strand_id
1 'polypeptide(L)'
;EVELALEEGFAATPLSAWVPVVPQILARLRSQSELLRRTIQELLRRMARAYPQAVVFPLTAAAKSHVGSVAQSTRQLLQGMREAGAEQLVRESEMVSEELIRISILWHEMWCEALEEASRLYYGQSDIDAAVQLLRPLHDQQAGVAPQTMREIAFQQAFSRDLQEARRCVQRYEQTRARSDTDQAWQSYYKVFQ
;
A
#
# COMPACT_ATOMS: atom_id res chain seq x y z
N GLU A 1 -19.35 18.23 27.81
CA GLU A 1 -20.65 17.54 27.63
C GLU A 1 -20.59 16.43 26.59
N VAL A 2 -20.25 16.71 25.32
CA VAL A 2 -20.21 15.68 24.25
C VAL A 2 -19.15 14.58 24.50
N GLU A 3 -17.97 14.92 25.02
CA GLU A 3 -16.91 13.96 25.37
C GLU A 3 -17.38 12.95 26.42
N LEU A 4 -17.86 13.45 27.56
CA LEU A 4 -18.39 12.63 28.65
C LEU A 4 -19.54 11.74 28.16
N ALA A 5 -20.47 12.29 27.37
CA ALA A 5 -21.57 11.51 26.82
C ALA A 5 -21.12 10.39 25.87
N LEU A 6 -20.05 10.61 25.08
CA LEU A 6 -19.47 9.58 24.21
C LEU A 6 -18.75 8.50 25.02
N GLU A 7 -17.97 8.90 26.01
CA GLU A 7 -17.26 7.97 26.90
C GLU A 7 -18.24 7.12 27.71
N GLU A 8 -19.26 7.73 28.29
CA GLU A 8 -20.36 7.04 28.98
C GLU A 8 -21.10 6.09 28.04
N GLY A 9 -21.42 6.53 26.81
CA GLY A 9 -22.08 5.69 25.81
C GLY A 9 -21.23 4.47 25.42
N PHE A 10 -19.92 4.63 25.25
CA PHE A 10 -19.00 3.53 24.96
C PHE A 10 -18.71 2.65 26.17
N ALA A 11 -18.86 3.15 27.39
CA ALA A 11 -18.76 2.35 28.61
C ALA A 11 -20.03 1.53 28.86
N ALA A 12 -21.21 2.11 28.60
CA ALA A 12 -22.51 1.47 28.81
C ALA A 12 -22.85 0.41 27.76
N THR A 13 -22.29 0.52 26.56
CA THR A 13 -22.55 -0.43 25.46
C THR A 13 -21.57 -1.61 25.51
N PRO A 14 -22.04 -2.88 25.44
CA PRO A 14 -21.14 -4.03 25.42
C PRO A 14 -20.20 -3.99 24.22
N LEU A 15 -18.93 -4.35 24.43
CA LEU A 15 -17.89 -4.27 23.38
C LEU A 15 -18.23 -5.08 22.12
N SER A 16 -18.97 -6.18 22.26
CA SER A 16 -19.42 -7.03 21.14
C SER A 16 -20.32 -6.30 20.14
N ALA A 17 -21.08 -5.29 20.58
CA ALA A 17 -21.95 -4.51 19.70
C ALA A 17 -21.15 -3.67 18.69
N TRP A 18 -19.88 -3.37 18.99
CA TRP A 18 -19.00 -2.58 18.13
C TRP A 18 -18.25 -3.44 17.10
N VAL A 19 -18.16 -4.76 17.29
CA VAL A 19 -17.40 -5.66 16.40
C VAL A 19 -17.89 -5.60 14.95
N PRO A 20 -19.19 -5.66 14.65
CA PRO A 20 -19.68 -5.58 13.26
C PRO A 20 -19.37 -4.25 12.56
N VAL A 21 -19.05 -3.20 13.33
CA VAL A 21 -18.85 -1.83 12.83
C VAL A 21 -17.39 -1.34 12.94
N VAL A 22 -16.43 -2.26 13.13
CA VAL A 22 -14.99 -1.93 13.16
C VAL A 22 -14.54 -1.11 11.94
N PRO A 23 -14.95 -1.41 10.68
CA PRO A 23 -14.56 -0.58 9.53
C PRO A 23 -15.02 0.88 9.65
N GLN A 24 -16.23 1.11 10.15
CA GLN A 24 -16.81 2.44 10.32
C GLN A 24 -16.12 3.19 11.48
N ILE A 25 -15.77 2.48 12.55
CA ILE A 25 -14.99 3.03 13.67
C ILE A 25 -13.60 3.46 13.17
N LEU A 26 -12.90 2.60 12.43
CA LEU A 26 -11.57 2.91 11.88
C LEU A 26 -11.59 4.12 10.94
N ALA A 27 -12.64 4.28 10.14
CA ALA A 27 -12.79 5.45 9.27
C ALA A 27 -12.75 6.78 10.06
N ARG A 28 -13.17 6.78 11.33
CA ARG A 28 -13.17 7.97 12.19
C ARG A 28 -11.78 8.39 12.68
N LEU A 29 -10.75 7.56 12.51
CA LEU A 29 -9.36 7.96 12.78
C LEU A 29 -8.90 9.11 11.87
N ARG A 30 -9.57 9.34 10.74
CA ARG A 30 -9.32 10.47 9.83
C ARG A 30 -9.97 11.78 10.26
N SER A 31 -10.77 11.78 11.33
CA SER A 31 -11.45 12.99 11.80
C SER A 31 -10.47 14.11 12.17
N GLN A 32 -10.85 15.35 11.91
CA GLN A 32 -10.11 16.53 12.38
C GLN A 32 -10.31 16.78 13.88
N SER A 33 -11.38 16.24 14.48
CA SER A 33 -11.62 16.32 15.91
C SER A 33 -10.64 15.42 16.65
N GLU A 34 -9.69 16.02 17.37
CA GLU A 34 -8.74 15.28 18.19
C GLU A 34 -9.42 14.48 19.29
N LEU A 35 -10.44 15.07 19.92
CA LEU A 35 -11.29 14.42 20.89
C LEU A 35 -11.85 13.11 20.35
N LEU A 36 -12.56 13.16 19.21
CA LEU A 36 -13.16 11.97 18.61
C LEU A 36 -12.09 10.91 18.31
N ARG A 37 -10.92 11.30 17.79
CA ARG A 37 -9.84 10.35 17.53
C ARG A 37 -9.37 9.67 18.80
N ARG A 38 -9.19 10.40 19.91
CA ARG A 38 -8.77 9.83 21.20
C ARG A 38 -9.80 8.82 21.71
N THR A 39 -11.09 9.17 21.71
CA THR A 39 -12.16 8.28 22.16
C THR A 39 -12.26 7.02 21.29
N ILE A 40 -12.12 7.16 19.96
CA ILE A 40 -12.11 6.03 19.02
C ILE A 40 -10.89 5.13 19.23
N GLN A 41 -9.70 5.70 19.45
CA GLN A 41 -8.50 4.93 19.76
C GLN A 41 -8.65 4.14 21.06
N GLU A 42 -9.27 4.71 22.09
CA GLU A 42 -9.53 4.00 23.35
C GLU A 42 -10.54 2.86 23.15
N LEU A 43 -11.63 3.09 22.41
CA LEU A 43 -12.56 2.02 22.05
C LEU A 43 -11.85 0.88 21.31
N LEU A 44 -11.05 1.20 20.29
CA LEU A 44 -10.28 0.21 19.54
C LEU A 44 -9.28 -0.53 20.42
N ARG A 45 -8.63 0.13 21.38
CA ARG A 45 -7.71 -0.49 22.34
C ARG A 45 -8.46 -1.49 23.24
N ARG A 46 -9.63 -1.13 23.74
CA ARG A 46 -10.50 -2.03 24.51
C ARG A 46 -10.95 -3.23 23.68
N MET A 47 -11.38 -3.00 22.44
CA MET A 47 -11.76 -4.06 21.50
C MET A 47 -10.59 -4.97 21.15
N ALA A 48 -9.38 -4.43 20.99
CA ALA A 48 -8.18 -5.21 20.68
C ALA A 48 -7.76 -6.15 21.80
N ARG A 49 -8.05 -5.78 23.06
CA ARG A 49 -7.84 -6.66 24.22
C ARG A 49 -8.92 -7.73 24.34
N ALA A 50 -10.19 -7.38 24.11
CA ALA A 50 -11.32 -8.28 24.29
C ALA A 50 -11.55 -9.23 23.10
N TYR A 51 -11.36 -8.74 21.88
CA TYR A 51 -11.63 -9.42 20.60
C TYR A 51 -10.46 -9.24 19.62
N PRO A 52 -9.23 -9.66 19.96
CA PRO A 52 -8.05 -9.41 19.13
C PRO A 52 -8.21 -9.91 17.69
N GLN A 53 -8.83 -11.09 17.51
CA GLN A 53 -9.11 -11.68 16.19
C GLN A 53 -10.02 -10.81 15.31
N ALA A 54 -10.95 -10.07 15.90
CA ALA A 54 -11.90 -9.25 15.15
C ALA A 54 -11.29 -7.94 14.64
N VAL A 55 -10.23 -7.45 15.29
CA VAL A 55 -9.64 -6.14 14.97
C VAL A 55 -8.26 -6.23 14.32
N VAL A 56 -7.54 -7.33 14.48
CA VAL A 56 -6.13 -7.43 14.03
C VAL A 56 -6.01 -7.15 12.54
N PHE A 57 -6.80 -7.82 11.69
CA PHE A 57 -6.70 -7.66 10.25
C PHE A 57 -7.12 -6.26 9.76
N PRO A 58 -8.26 -5.69 10.21
CA PRO A 58 -8.59 -4.29 9.91
C PRO A 58 -7.51 -3.28 10.34
N LEU A 59 -6.88 -3.49 11.51
CA LEU A 59 -5.80 -2.62 12.00
C LEU A 59 -4.53 -2.77 11.15
N THR A 60 -4.15 -4.00 10.79
CA THR A 60 -3.03 -4.30 9.89
C THR A 60 -3.20 -3.62 8.53
N ALA A 61 -4.40 -3.72 7.94
CA ALA A 61 -4.71 -3.05 6.68
C ALA A 61 -4.61 -1.52 6.82
N ALA A 62 -5.16 -0.95 7.91
CA ALA A 62 -5.13 0.49 8.15
C ALA A 62 -3.71 1.02 8.47
N ALA A 63 -2.81 0.20 9.01
CA ALA A 63 -1.39 0.54 9.25
C ALA A 63 -0.57 0.79 7.96
N LYS A 64 -1.09 0.38 6.81
CA LYS A 64 -0.53 0.64 5.47
C LYS A 64 -1.13 1.89 4.79
N SER A 65 -1.98 2.64 5.47
CA SER A 65 -2.61 3.87 4.95
C SER A 65 -1.57 4.93 4.54
N HIS A 66 -1.80 5.60 3.39
CA HIS A 66 -1.02 6.77 2.96
C HIS A 66 -1.19 7.99 3.88
N VAL A 67 -2.27 8.04 4.68
CA VAL A 67 -2.45 9.08 5.70
C VAL A 67 -1.60 8.75 6.92
N GLY A 68 -0.49 9.47 7.10
CA GLY A 68 0.52 9.18 8.12
C GLY A 68 -0.01 9.12 9.56
N SER A 69 -0.94 10.01 9.94
CA SER A 69 -1.54 10.00 11.29
C SER A 69 -2.38 8.75 11.57
N VAL A 70 -3.11 8.25 10.57
CA VAL A 70 -3.89 7.01 10.68
C VAL A 70 -2.93 5.82 10.82
N ALA A 71 -1.94 5.73 9.93
CA ALA A 71 -0.96 4.65 9.95
C ALA A 71 -0.18 4.61 11.28
N GLN A 72 0.21 5.77 11.82
CA GLN A 72 0.86 5.86 13.12
C GLN A 72 -0.06 5.39 14.24
N SER A 73 -1.31 5.85 14.27
CA SER A 73 -2.28 5.48 15.31
C SER A 73 -2.56 3.97 15.32
N THR A 74 -2.72 3.36 14.15
CA THR A 74 -3.00 1.93 14.05
C THR A 74 -1.78 1.08 14.35
N ARG A 75 -0.55 1.52 13.99
CA ARG A 75 0.69 0.88 14.42
C ARG A 75 0.84 0.89 15.94
N GLN A 76 0.48 1.99 16.60
CA GLN A 76 0.46 2.06 18.07
C GLN A 76 -0.57 1.09 18.68
N LEU A 77 -1.74 0.93 18.05
CA LEU A 77 -2.74 -0.05 18.49
C LEU A 77 -2.24 -1.49 18.33
N LEU A 78 -1.62 -1.84 17.19
CA LEU A 78 -1.01 -3.15 16.97
C LEU A 78 0.14 -3.40 17.96
N GLN A 79 0.94 -2.39 18.26
CA GLN A 79 1.98 -2.48 19.29
C GLN A 79 1.39 -2.76 20.68
N GLY A 80 0.29 -2.11 21.03
CA GLY A 80 -0.43 -2.42 22.27
C GLY A 80 -1.02 -3.84 22.30
N MET A 81 -1.38 -4.41 21.14
CA MET A 81 -1.81 -5.82 21.04
C MET A 81 -0.67 -6.79 21.29
N ARG A 82 0.52 -6.49 20.73
CA ARG A 82 1.75 -7.26 20.97
C ARG A 82 2.06 -7.33 22.46
N GLU A 83 2.09 -6.17 23.11
CA GLU A 83 2.35 -6.03 24.56
C GLU A 83 1.29 -6.72 25.43
N ALA A 84 0.04 -6.82 24.95
CA ALA A 84 -1.04 -7.53 25.62
C ALA A 84 -1.03 -9.06 25.39
N GLY A 85 -0.01 -9.61 24.72
CA GLY A 85 0.16 -11.05 24.51
C GLY A 85 -0.33 -11.58 23.16
N ALA A 86 -0.77 -10.72 22.24
CA ALA A 86 -1.22 -11.11 20.90
C ALA A 86 -0.12 -11.00 19.82
N GLU A 87 1.16 -11.05 20.21
CA GLU A 87 2.33 -10.94 19.31
C GLU A 87 2.23 -11.83 18.08
N GLN A 88 1.99 -13.14 18.30
CA GLN A 88 1.91 -14.10 17.21
C GLN A 88 0.78 -13.76 16.23
N LEU A 89 -0.40 -13.38 16.73
CA LEU A 89 -1.54 -13.03 15.91
C LEU A 89 -1.27 -11.77 15.06
N VAL A 90 -0.64 -10.76 15.65
CA VAL A 90 -0.25 -9.54 14.91
C VAL A 90 0.74 -9.89 13.81
N ARG A 91 1.79 -10.64 14.13
CA ARG A 91 2.80 -11.07 13.15
C ARG A 91 2.21 -11.90 12.01
N GLU A 92 1.33 -12.86 12.32
CA GLU A 92 0.65 -13.68 11.32
C GLU A 92 -0.27 -12.83 10.44
N SER A 93 -1.01 -11.89 11.04
CA SER A 93 -1.86 -10.98 10.29
C SER A 93 -1.07 -10.05 9.36
N GLU A 94 0.08 -9.54 9.81
CA GLU A 94 0.98 -8.72 8.99
C GLU A 94 1.52 -9.51 7.80
N MET A 95 2.03 -10.72 8.04
CA MET A 95 2.52 -11.61 6.98
C MET A 95 1.41 -11.93 5.96
N VAL A 96 0.24 -12.35 6.43
CA VAL A 96 -0.91 -12.65 5.54
C VAL A 96 -1.31 -11.40 4.76
N SER A 97 -1.36 -10.23 5.39
CA SER A 97 -1.70 -8.97 4.70
C SER A 97 -0.68 -8.59 3.63
N GLU A 98 0.62 -8.80 3.87
CA GLU A 98 1.67 -8.54 2.89
C GLU A 98 1.58 -9.49 1.70
N GLU A 99 1.42 -10.78 1.96
CA GLU A 99 1.36 -11.77 0.90
C GLU A 99 0.04 -11.69 0.11
N LEU A 100 -1.09 -11.35 0.75
CA LEU A 100 -2.34 -11.07 0.03
C LEU A 100 -2.19 -9.90 -0.93
N ILE A 101 -1.46 -8.83 -0.56
CA ILE A 101 -1.16 -7.73 -1.46
C ILE A 101 -0.27 -8.21 -2.62
N ARG A 102 0.78 -8.97 -2.31
CA ARG A 102 1.73 -9.48 -3.33
C ARG A 102 1.06 -10.38 -4.37
N ILE A 103 0.17 -11.28 -3.96
CA ILE A 103 -0.52 -12.18 -4.89
C ILE A 103 -1.67 -11.51 -5.63
N SER A 104 -2.12 -10.33 -5.19
CA SER A 104 -3.22 -9.61 -5.84
C SER A 104 -2.79 -8.94 -7.15
N ILE A 105 -1.52 -8.53 -7.26
CA ILE A 105 -0.97 -7.93 -8.48
C ILE A 105 0.51 -8.36 -8.59
N LEU A 106 0.80 -9.23 -9.56
CA LEU A 106 2.15 -9.70 -9.82
C LEU A 106 2.99 -8.62 -10.50
N TRP A 107 4.32 -8.68 -10.36
CA TRP A 107 5.22 -7.72 -11.02
C TRP A 107 4.99 -7.62 -12.53
N HIS A 108 4.75 -8.75 -13.19
CA HIS A 108 4.43 -8.78 -14.62
C HIS A 108 3.13 -8.03 -14.93
N GLU A 109 2.09 -8.22 -14.13
CA GLU A 109 0.78 -7.55 -14.31
C GLU A 109 0.92 -6.04 -14.09
N MET A 110 1.65 -5.63 -13.05
CA MET A 110 1.97 -4.22 -12.78
C MET A 110 2.68 -3.56 -13.98
N TRP A 111 3.67 -4.25 -14.56
CA TRP A 111 4.39 -3.74 -15.73
C TRP A 111 3.51 -3.70 -16.97
N CYS A 112 2.75 -4.74 -17.26
CA CYS A 112 1.89 -4.79 -18.44
C CYS A 112 0.82 -3.68 -18.41
N GLU A 113 0.12 -3.54 -17.29
CA GLU A 113 -0.91 -2.50 -17.14
C GLU A 113 -0.32 -1.09 -17.32
N ALA A 114 0.82 -0.82 -16.67
CA ALA A 114 1.46 0.48 -16.78
C ALA A 114 2.06 0.75 -18.17
N LEU A 115 2.59 -0.28 -18.85
CA LEU A 115 3.10 -0.15 -20.20
C LEU A 115 1.98 0.07 -21.21
N GLU A 116 0.82 -0.57 -21.03
CA GLU A 116 -0.36 -0.33 -21.85
C GLU A 116 -0.81 1.13 -21.74
N GLU A 117 -0.96 1.64 -20.52
CA GLU A 117 -1.36 3.02 -20.28
C GLU A 117 -0.27 4.03 -20.75
N ALA A 118 1.01 3.74 -20.50
CA ALA A 118 2.11 4.56 -21.03
C ALA A 118 2.13 4.58 -22.56
N SER A 119 1.78 3.46 -23.22
CA SER A 119 1.75 3.37 -24.68
C SER A 119 0.62 4.24 -25.26
N ARG A 120 -0.52 4.31 -24.58
CA ARG A 120 -1.64 5.19 -24.94
C ARG A 120 -1.25 6.65 -24.87
N LEU A 121 -0.53 7.05 -23.82
CA LEU A 121 0.01 8.42 -23.68
C LEU A 121 1.04 8.72 -24.77
N TYR A 122 1.99 7.80 -24.98
CA TYR A 122 3.09 7.98 -25.92
C TYR A 122 2.66 8.00 -27.39
N TYR A 123 1.96 6.96 -27.85
CA TYR A 123 1.57 6.81 -29.26
C TYR A 123 0.24 7.47 -29.59
N GLY A 124 -0.72 7.47 -28.66
CA GLY A 124 -2.06 8.00 -28.89
C GLY A 124 -2.14 9.51 -28.69
N GLN A 125 -1.53 10.02 -27.61
CA GLN A 125 -1.63 11.43 -27.21
C GLN A 125 -0.36 12.24 -27.52
N SER A 126 0.73 11.56 -27.91
CA SER A 126 2.06 12.17 -28.07
C SER A 126 2.58 12.84 -26.79
N ASP A 127 2.07 12.43 -25.62
CA ASP A 127 2.50 12.93 -24.32
C ASP A 127 3.59 12.01 -23.74
N ILE A 128 4.82 12.27 -24.19
CA ILE A 128 6.01 11.51 -23.80
C ILE A 128 6.34 11.74 -22.32
N ASP A 129 6.14 12.97 -21.84
CA ASP A 129 6.43 13.35 -20.46
C ASP A 129 5.52 12.62 -19.47
N ALA A 130 4.21 12.57 -19.76
CA ALA A 130 3.27 11.82 -18.95
C ALA A 130 3.58 10.31 -18.96
N ALA A 131 3.91 9.75 -20.13
CA ALA A 131 4.29 8.33 -20.24
C ALA A 131 5.53 7.99 -19.38
N VAL A 132 6.55 8.86 -19.42
CA VAL A 132 7.77 8.71 -18.59
C VAL A 132 7.45 8.83 -17.10
N GLN A 133 6.65 9.83 -16.71
CA GLN A 133 6.26 10.04 -15.32
C GLN A 133 5.45 8.86 -14.77
N LEU A 134 4.63 8.21 -15.59
CA LEU A 134 3.86 7.03 -15.21
C LEU A 134 4.76 5.82 -14.89
N LEU A 135 5.80 5.59 -15.70
CA LEU A 135 6.67 4.41 -15.56
C LEU A 135 7.77 4.57 -14.49
N ARG A 136 8.09 5.80 -14.11
CA ARG A 136 9.17 6.11 -13.16
C ARG A 136 8.99 5.44 -11.79
N PRO A 137 7.81 5.46 -11.13
CA PRO A 137 7.64 4.81 -9.83
C PRO A 137 7.86 3.30 -9.87
N LEU A 138 7.52 2.63 -10.99
CA LEU A 138 7.74 1.19 -11.16
C LEU A 138 9.22 0.84 -11.24
N HIS A 139 9.99 1.64 -11.98
CA HIS A 139 11.45 1.52 -12.03
C HIS A 139 12.09 1.74 -10.66
N ASP A 140 11.63 2.74 -9.92
CA ASP A 140 12.13 3.06 -8.59
C ASP A 140 11.79 1.94 -7.59
N GLN A 141 10.57 1.41 -7.65
CA GLN A 141 10.11 0.29 -6.82
C GLN A 141 10.94 -0.97 -7.09
N GLN A 142 11.17 -1.34 -8.35
CA GLN A 142 11.93 -2.56 -8.67
C GLN A 142 13.42 -2.46 -8.37
N ALA A 143 14.02 -1.28 -8.46
CA ALA A 143 15.43 -1.12 -8.12
C ALA A 143 15.70 -1.23 -6.61
N GLY A 144 14.69 -0.98 -5.77
CA GLY A 144 14.80 -1.03 -4.31
C GLY A 144 14.42 -2.37 -3.66
N VAL A 145 13.87 -3.32 -4.42
CA VAL A 145 13.27 -4.55 -3.86
C VAL A 145 13.92 -5.79 -4.46
N ALA A 146 14.56 -6.61 -3.61
CA ALA A 146 15.03 -7.94 -4.01
C ALA A 146 13.83 -8.89 -4.19
N PRO A 147 13.89 -9.82 -5.18
CA PRO A 147 12.81 -10.78 -5.36
C PRO A 147 12.74 -11.73 -4.16
N GLN A 148 11.53 -12.02 -3.72
CA GLN A 148 11.22 -12.85 -2.56
C GLN A 148 10.55 -14.16 -2.96
N THR A 149 9.94 -14.23 -4.15
CA THR A 149 9.25 -15.43 -4.65
C THR A 149 9.88 -15.97 -5.93
N MET A 150 9.64 -17.25 -6.24
CA MET A 150 10.10 -17.86 -7.50
C MET A 150 9.57 -17.14 -8.75
N ARG A 151 8.36 -16.56 -8.68
CA ARG A 151 7.79 -15.78 -9.79
C ARG A 151 8.51 -14.45 -9.97
N GLU A 152 8.83 -13.77 -8.87
CA GLU A 152 9.62 -12.52 -8.91
C GLU A 152 11.04 -12.77 -9.41
N ILE A 153 11.68 -13.88 -8.96
CA ILE A 153 12.99 -14.31 -9.46
C ILE A 153 12.93 -14.57 -10.97
N ALA A 154 11.93 -15.32 -11.44
CA ALA A 154 11.76 -15.62 -12.87
C ALA A 154 11.54 -14.34 -13.69
N PHE A 155 10.71 -13.41 -13.20
CA PHE A 155 10.51 -12.10 -13.83
C PHE A 155 11.81 -11.32 -13.94
N GLN A 156 12.58 -11.25 -12.85
CA GLN A 156 13.85 -10.53 -12.83
C GLN A 156 14.86 -11.17 -13.78
N GLN A 157 14.96 -12.50 -13.81
CA GLN A 157 15.86 -13.22 -14.72
C GLN A 157 15.50 -12.97 -16.19
N ALA A 158 14.20 -12.88 -16.51
CA ALA A 158 13.73 -12.64 -17.87
C ALA A 158 13.92 -11.18 -18.32
N PHE A 159 13.60 -10.20 -17.48
CA PHE A 159 13.36 -8.82 -17.94
C PHE A 159 14.24 -7.74 -17.29
N SER A 160 15.03 -8.06 -16.27
CA SER A 160 15.79 -7.03 -15.53
C SER A 160 16.75 -6.23 -16.41
N ARG A 161 17.41 -6.89 -17.37
CA ARG A 161 18.33 -6.24 -18.30
C ARG A 161 17.60 -5.22 -19.18
N ASP A 162 16.49 -5.62 -19.79
CA ASP A 162 15.73 -4.75 -20.69
C ASP A 162 15.09 -3.59 -19.91
N LEU A 163 14.54 -3.83 -18.71
CA LEU A 163 14.01 -2.77 -17.84
C LEU A 163 15.09 -1.79 -17.38
N GLN A 164 16.29 -2.25 -17.04
CA GLN A 164 17.41 -1.37 -16.69
C GLN A 164 17.86 -0.51 -17.87
N GLU A 165 17.92 -1.08 -19.07
CA GLU A 165 18.25 -0.32 -20.28
C GLU A 165 17.17 0.72 -20.58
N ALA A 166 15.89 0.33 -20.49
CA ALA A 166 14.77 1.24 -20.66
C ALA A 166 14.82 2.40 -19.64
N ARG A 167 15.11 2.10 -18.37
CA ARG A 167 15.29 3.12 -17.32
C ARG A 167 16.41 4.10 -17.67
N ARG A 168 17.55 3.61 -18.14
CA ARG A 168 18.68 4.45 -18.54
C ARG A 168 18.31 5.36 -19.71
N CYS A 169 17.56 4.85 -20.68
CA CYS A 169 17.05 5.62 -21.80
C CYS A 169 16.10 6.73 -21.35
N VAL A 170 15.14 6.40 -20.47
CA VAL A 170 14.22 7.37 -19.88
C VAL A 170 14.95 8.46 -19.08
N GLN A 171 15.94 8.08 -18.26
CA GLN A 171 16.76 9.06 -17.53
C GLN A 171 17.57 9.98 -18.45
N ARG A 172 18.04 9.48 -19.60
CA ARG A 172 18.69 10.31 -20.62
C ARG A 172 17.69 11.29 -21.22
N TYR A 173 16.50 10.83 -21.58
CA TYR A 173 15.43 11.68 -22.10
C TYR A 173 15.07 12.82 -21.13
N GLU A 174 15.02 12.57 -19.81
CA GLU A 174 14.76 13.62 -18.82
C GLU A 174 15.78 14.77 -18.88
N GLN A 175 17.01 14.51 -19.35
CA GLN A 175 18.09 15.49 -19.50
C GLN A 175 18.14 16.10 -20.91
N THR A 176 18.02 15.26 -21.94
CA THR A 176 18.25 15.64 -23.35
C THR A 176 16.99 16.11 -24.06
N ARG A 177 15.81 15.67 -23.59
CA ARG A 177 14.52 15.75 -24.28
C ARG A 177 14.53 15.15 -25.69
N ALA A 178 15.49 14.28 -26.00
CA ALA A 178 15.65 13.69 -27.32
C ALA A 178 14.70 12.51 -27.52
N ARG A 179 13.85 12.57 -28.55
CA ARG A 179 12.89 11.50 -28.87
C ARG A 179 13.56 10.14 -29.10
N SER A 180 14.75 10.14 -29.68
CA SER A 180 15.53 8.92 -29.92
C SER A 180 15.81 8.12 -28.63
N ASP A 181 15.99 8.79 -27.50
CA ASP A 181 16.17 8.11 -26.21
C ASP A 181 14.88 7.39 -25.80
N THR A 182 13.70 8.00 -26.03
CA THR A 182 12.41 7.34 -25.74
C THR A 182 12.10 6.21 -26.71
N ASP A 183 12.41 6.36 -28.00
CA ASP A 183 12.23 5.29 -29.00
C ASP A 183 13.07 4.05 -28.61
N GLN A 184 14.30 4.27 -28.14
CA GLN A 184 15.17 3.20 -27.64
C GLN A 184 14.58 2.54 -26.38
N ALA A 185 14.01 3.33 -25.45
CA ALA A 185 13.35 2.78 -24.26
C ALA A 185 12.19 1.85 -24.63
N TRP A 186 11.37 2.24 -25.61
CA TRP A 186 10.23 1.46 -26.08
C TRP A 186 10.60 0.13 -26.73
N GLN A 187 11.77 0.04 -27.39
CA GLN A 187 12.28 -1.24 -27.90
C GLN A 187 12.52 -2.26 -26.77
N SER A 188 12.99 -1.78 -25.62
CA SER A 188 13.17 -2.63 -24.43
C SER A 188 11.84 -2.95 -23.76
N TYR A 189 10.95 -1.96 -23.59
CA TYR A 189 9.64 -2.19 -22.99
C TYR A 189 8.77 -3.18 -23.77
N TYR A 190 8.84 -3.16 -25.10
CA TYR A 190 8.07 -4.07 -25.94
C TYR A 190 8.38 -5.54 -25.63
N LYS A 191 9.64 -5.87 -25.31
CA LYS A 191 10.02 -7.25 -24.94
C LYS A 191 9.46 -7.69 -23.59
N VAL A 192 9.14 -6.74 -22.71
CA VAL A 192 8.53 -7.01 -21.40
C VAL A 192 7.00 -7.14 -21.54
N PHE A 193 6.43 -6.50 -22.56
CA PHE A 193 5.00 -6.50 -22.84
C PHE A 193 4.53 -7.71 -23.67
N GLN A 194 5.42 -8.32 -24.48
CA GLN A 194 5.15 -9.55 -25.25
C GLN A 194 5.16 -10.80 -24.37
#